data_AF-A0A193QEX5-F1
#
_entry.id   AF-A0A193QEX5-F1
#
_cell.length_a   1.000
_cell.length_b   1.000
_cell.length_c   1.000
_cell.angle_alpha   90.00
_cell.angle_beta   90.00
_cell.angle_gamma   90.00
#
_symmetry.space_group_name_H-M   'P 1'
#
loop_
_entity.id
_entity.type
_entity.pdbx_description
1 polymer ?
#
loop_
_entity_poly.entity_id
_entity_poly.type
_entity_poly.pdbx_seq_one_letter_code
_entity_poly.pdbx_strand_id
1 'polypeptide(L)' 'MQTITVPFHGNALYVVNHNGEPYTPIKPIVEGMRMVWVAQFMKLKQRLA' A
#
# COMPACT_ATOMS: atom_id res chain seq x y z
N MET A 1 -6.19 14.26 10.54
CA MET A 1 -6.05 13.01 9.77
C MET A 1 -6.23 11.85 10.74
N GLN A 2 -7.19 10.96 10.49
CA GLN A 2 -7.35 9.73 11.28
C GLN A 2 -6.65 8.59 10.54
N THR A 3 -5.72 7.93 11.23
CA THR A 3 -5.00 6.75 10.72
C THR A 3 -5.43 5.53 11.53
N ILE A 4 -5.84 4.46 10.83
CA ILE A 4 -6.16 3.18 11.45
C ILE A 4 -5.07 2.18 11.05
N THR A 5 -4.54 1.44 12.02
CA THR A 5 -3.58 0.37 11.76
C THR A 5 -4.31 -0.96 11.63
N VAL A 6 -4.07 -1.70 10.55
CA VAL A 6 -4.67 -3.02 10.30
C VAL A 6 -3.58 -4.08 10.06
N PRO A 7 -3.67 -5.26 10.69
CA PRO A 7 -2.71 -6.34 10.48
C PRO A 7 -2.85 -6.94 9.08
N PHE A 8 -1.72 -7.23 8.42
CA PHE A 8 -1.67 -7.79 7.07
C PHE A 8 -0.36 -8.54 6.82
N HIS A 9 -0.43 -9.86 6.61
CA HIS A 9 0.73 -10.72 6.29
C HIS A 9 2.01 -10.45 7.11
N GLY A 10 1.89 -10.38 8.44
CA GLY A 10 3.05 -10.13 9.33
C GLY A 10 3.55 -8.68 9.32
N ASN A 11 2.81 -7.77 8.68
CA ASN A 11 3.04 -6.34 8.68
C ASN A 11 1.78 -5.59 9.18
N ALA A 12 1.90 -4.29 9.39
CA ALA A 12 0.82 -3.40 9.77
C ALA A 12 0.61 -2.36 8.64
N LEU A 13 -0.59 -2.35 8.03
CA LEU A 13 -0.95 -1.32 7.05
C LEU A 13 -1.55 -0.11 7.77
N TYR A 14 -1.30 1.06 7.21
CA TYR A 14 -1.90 2.32 7.66
C TYR A 14 -2.97 2.75 6.67
N VAL A 15 -4.21 2.86 7.15
CA VAL A 15 -5.33 3.38 6.37
C VAL A 15 -5.52 4.85 6.71
N VAL A 16 -5.52 5.70 5.70
CA VAL A 16 -5.84 7.13 5.79
C VAL A 16 -7.15 7.41 5.06
N ASN A 17 -7.96 8.32 5.60
CA ASN A 17 -9.08 8.87 4.83
C ASN A 17 -8.58 9.99 3.90
N HIS A 18 -8.87 9.87 2.62
CA HIS A 18 -8.63 10.89 1.60
C HIS A 18 -9.91 11.07 0.77
N ASN A 19 -10.49 12.27 0.79
CA ASN A 19 -11.74 12.62 0.10
C ASN A 19 -12.94 11.70 0.44
N GLY A 20 -13.04 11.24 1.69
CA GLY A 20 -14.12 10.36 2.14
C GLY A 20 -13.88 8.89 1.87
N GLU A 21 -12.80 8.54 1.18
CA GLU A 21 -12.43 7.18 0.83
C GLU A 21 -11.18 6.71 1.61
N PRO A 22 -11.13 5.43 2.01
CA PRO A 22 -9.96 4.86 2.68
C PRO A 22 -8.87 4.50 1.67
N TYR A 23 -7.65 4.96 1.91
CA TYR A 23 -6.46 4.62 1.14
C TYR A 23 -5.38 4.02 2.04
N THR A 24 -4.55 3.16 1.47
CA THR A 24 -3.35 2.62 2.12
C THR A 24 -2.16 2.70 1.15
N PRO A 25 -0.94 2.98 1.63
CA PRO A 25 0.26 2.89 0.80
C PRO A 25 0.46 1.48 0.22
N ILE A 26 0.83 1.36 -1.06
CA ILE A 26 0.92 0.07 -1.75
C ILE A 26 2.21 -0.71 -1.44
N LYS A 27 3.31 -0.03 -1.11
CA LYS A 27 4.60 -0.67 -0.79
C LYS A 27 4.49 -1.72 0.34
N PRO A 28 3.91 -1.43 1.53
CA PRO A 28 3.79 -2.42 2.60
C PRO A 28 2.87 -3.61 2.23
N ILE A 29 1.94 -3.44 1.29
CA ILE A 29 1.14 -4.56 0.75
C ILE A 29 2.02 -5.50 -0.06
N VAL A 30 2.83 -4.95 -0.97
CA VAL A 30 3.74 -5.73 -1.83
C VAL A 30 4.77 -6.49 -0.99
N GLU A 31 5.34 -5.83 0.01
CA GLU A 31 6.30 -6.45 0.94
C GLU A 31 5.62 -7.52 1.82
N GLY A 32 4.41 -7.26 2.32
CA GLY A 32 3.64 -8.25 3.10
C GLY A 32 3.30 -9.50 2.28
N MET A 33 2.97 -9.35 1.00
CA MET A 33 2.75 -10.46 0.07
C MET A 33 4.06 -11.14 -0.38
N ARG A 34 5.22 -10.74 0.15
CA ARG A 34 6.56 -11.24 -0.21
C ARG A 34 6.90 -11.08 -1.69
N MET A 35 6.40 -10.00 -2.30
CA MET A 35 6.73 -9.62 -3.67
C MET A 35 7.86 -8.57 -3.69
N VAL A 36 8.64 -8.55 -4.78
CA VAL A 36 9.70 -7.54 -4.96
C VAL A 36 9.10 -6.18 -5.28
N TRP A 37 9.29 -5.20 -4.38
CA TRP A 37 8.77 -3.83 -4.53
C TRP A 37 9.19 -3.18 -5.85
N VAL A 38 10.47 -3.26 -6.22
CA VAL A 38 11.01 -2.61 -7.41
C VAL A 38 10.27 -3.04 -8.68
N ALA A 39 9.99 -4.34 -8.84
CA ALA A 39 9.27 -4.85 -10.00
C ALA A 39 7.82 -4.33 -10.07
N GLN A 40 7.12 -4.25 -8.93
CA GLN A 40 5.75 -3.72 -8.88
C GLN A 40 5.71 -2.20 -9.10
N PHE A 41 6.70 -1.47 -8.57
CA PHE A 41 6.81 -0.04 -8.78
C PHE A 41 7.02 0.32 -10.25
N MET A 42 7.84 -0.44 -10.97
CA MET A 42 8.00 -0.27 -12.41
C MET A 42 6.68 -0.47 -13.18
N LYS A 43 5.89 -1.49 -12.82
CA LYS A 43 4.55 -1.71 -13.41
C LYS A 43 3.60 -0.55 -13.13
N LEU A 44 3.61 0.00 -11.92
CA LEU A 44 2.78 1.16 -11.56
C LEU A 44 3.19 2.39 -12.37
N LYS A 45 4.48 2.68 -12.47
CA LYS A 45 5.00 3.76 -13.31
C LYS A 45 4.57 3.60 -14.76
N GLN A 46 4.65 2.39 -15.32
CA GLN A 46 4.22 2.14 -16.69
C GLN A 46 2.72 2.35 -16.90
N ARG A 47 1.88 1.98 -15.93
CA ARG A 47 0.40 2.04 -16.05
C ARG A 47 -0.19 3.42 -15.77
N LEU A 48 0.53 4.25 -15.02
CA LEU A 48 0.05 5.55 -14.52
C LEU A 48 0.87 6.74 -15.07
N ALA A 49 1.85 6.48 -15.94
CA ALA A 49 2.55 7.51 -16.71
C ALA A 49 1.74 7.95 -17.92
#